data_AF-A0A960MGA0-F1
#
_entry.id   AF-A0A960MGA0-F1
#
_cell.length_a   1.000
_cell.length_b   1.000
_cell.length_c   1.000
_cell.angle_alpha   90.00
_cell.angle_beta   90.00
_cell.angle_gamma   90.00
#
_symmetry.space_group_name_H-M   'P 1'
#
loop_
_entity.id
_entity.type
_entity.pdbx_description
1 polymer ?
#
loop_
_entity_poly.entity_id
_entity_poly.type
_entity_poly.pdbx_seq_one_letter_code
_entity_poly.pdbx_strand_id
1 'polypeptide(L)'
;VVLADRGLVLSSELSLGTLSLGTALKHREVLSDTHLPFAFIDYGFGSSISSLPGEEDRSLAAAGIGWRFQVNEVFSGTATYGWQIHESGFEDEDDGRFQIGASVRW
;
A
#
# COMPACT_ATOMS: atom_id res chain seq x y z
N VAL A 1 -4.54 -1.46 13.21
CA VAL A 1 -4.20 0.00 13.28
C VAL A 1 -3.37 0.23 14.55
N VAL A 2 -2.23 0.92 14.46
CA VAL A 2 -1.38 1.20 15.63
C VAL A 2 -1.70 2.57 16.21
N LEU A 3 -2.04 2.64 17.50
CA LEU A 3 -2.17 3.89 18.24
C LEU A 3 -0.95 4.04 19.17
N ALA A 4 -0.26 5.17 19.04
CA ALA A 4 0.93 5.51 19.84
C ALA A 4 1.10 7.03 19.94
N ASP A 5 1.75 7.50 21.01
CA ASP A 5 2.02 8.93 21.24
C ASP A 5 3.12 9.47 20.32
N ARG A 6 4.06 8.61 19.96
CA ARG A 6 5.14 8.89 19.02
C ARG A 6 5.35 7.68 18.12
N GLY A 7 5.83 7.92 16.91
CA GLY A 7 6.12 6.85 15.98
C GLY A 7 6.92 7.29 14.77
N LEU A 8 7.34 6.29 14.01
CA LEU A 8 8.01 6.42 12.73
C LEU A 8 7.31 5.52 11.72
N VAL A 9 7.10 6.03 10.52
CA VAL A 9 6.64 5.24 9.38
C VAL A 9 7.65 5.40 8.26
N LEU A 10 8.11 4.28 7.72
CA LEU A 10 8.99 4.20 6.56
C LEU A 10 8.29 3.37 5.50
N SER A 11 8.31 3.86 4.26
CA SER A 11 7.77 3.15 3.11
C SER A 11 8.76 3.25 1.96
N SER A 12 9.00 2.13 1.30
CA SER A 12 9.85 2.05 0.12
C SER A 12 9.11 1.28 -0.97
N GLU A 13 9.02 1.90 -2.15
CA GLU A 13 8.36 1.32 -3.31
C GLU A 13 9.33 1.15 -4.48
N LEU A 14 9.20 0.02 -5.18
CA LEU A 14 9.88 -0.25 -6.44
C LEU A 14 8.84 -0.41 -7.55
N SER A 15 8.86 0.51 -8.51
CA SER A 15 7.98 0.46 -9.68
C SER A 15 8.65 -0.28 -10.85
N LEU A 16 7.94 -1.21 -11.48
CA LEU A 16 8.48 -2.09 -12.53
C LEU A 16 8.38 -1.50 -13.96
N GLY A 17 8.03 -0.21 -14.07
CA GLY A 17 7.83 0.48 -15.34
C GLY A 17 6.36 0.56 -15.74
N THR A 18 6.04 1.58 -16.54
CA THR A 18 4.67 1.85 -16.98
C THR A 18 4.33 1.03 -18.22
N LEU A 19 3.15 0.42 -18.22
CA LEU A 19 2.58 -0.34 -19.33
C LEU A 19 1.34 0.40 -19.86
N SER A 20 1.15 0.40 -21.18
CA SER A 20 -0.14 0.77 -21.81
C SER A 20 -0.68 -0.48 -22.51
N LEU A 21 -1.73 -1.06 -21.93
CA LEU A 21 -2.37 -2.28 -22.44
C LEU A 21 -3.21 -1.96 -23.68
N GLY A 22 -3.81 -0.78 -23.76
CA GLY A 22 -4.56 -0.30 -24.94
C GLY A 22 -3.66 -0.23 -26.19
N THR A 23 -2.42 0.21 -26.02
CA THR A 23 -1.43 0.22 -27.12
C THR A 23 -0.93 -1.19 -27.46
N ALA A 24 -0.71 -2.05 -26.45
CA ALA A 24 -0.20 -3.40 -26.64
C ALA A 24 -1.21 -4.36 -27.33
N LEU A 25 -2.51 -4.20 -27.06
CA LEU A 25 -3.58 -5.05 -27.59
C LEU A 25 -4.16 -4.58 -28.93
N LYS A 26 -3.50 -3.64 -29.61
CA LYS A 26 -3.91 -3.03 -30.90
C LYS A 26 -5.35 -2.49 -30.93
N HIS A 27 -5.95 -2.24 -29.77
CA HIS A 27 -7.21 -1.50 -29.65
C HIS A 27 -6.89 -0.02 -29.57
N ARG A 28 -6.30 0.50 -30.65
CA ARG A 28 -6.10 1.93 -30.83
C ARG A 28 -7.48 2.57 -31.07
N GLU A 29 -7.98 3.32 -30.08
CA GLU A 29 -8.34 4.74 -30.24
C GLU A 29 -9.26 5.31 -29.15
N VAL A 30 -9.78 4.53 -28.19
CA VAL A 30 -10.83 5.08 -27.30
C VAL A 30 -10.35 5.48 -25.90
N LEU A 31 -9.28 4.90 -25.34
CA LEU A 31 -8.86 5.18 -23.96
C LEU A 31 -7.32 5.20 -23.83
N SER A 32 -6.76 6.33 -23.40
CA SER A 32 -5.36 6.41 -22.97
C SER A 32 -5.24 5.74 -21.60
N ASP A 33 -4.62 4.57 -21.56
CA ASP A 33 -4.47 3.79 -20.33
C ASP A 33 -3.01 3.75 -19.87
N THR A 34 -2.81 3.84 -18.57
CA THR A 34 -1.50 3.76 -17.91
C THR A 34 -1.61 2.77 -16.77
N HIS A 35 -0.75 1.76 -16.77
CA HIS A 35 -0.68 0.72 -15.76
C HIS A 35 0.71 0.69 -15.15
N LEU A 36 0.79 0.66 -13.82
CA LEU A 36 2.04 0.69 -13.09
C LEU A 36 2.04 -0.40 -12.02
N PRO A 37 2.59 -1.59 -12.32
CA PRO A 37 2.95 -2.56 -11.30
C PRO A 37 4.05 -2.03 -10.39
N PHE A 38 3.94 -2.32 -9.10
CA PHE A 38 4.95 -1.99 -8.10
C PHE A 38 5.02 -3.06 -7.01
N ALA A 39 6.15 -3.10 -6.32
CA ALA A 39 6.33 -3.81 -5.06
C ALA A 39 6.63 -2.80 -3.95
N PHE A 40 6.25 -3.11 -2.73
CA PHE A 40 6.44 -2.22 -1.59
C PHE A 40 6.94 -2.98 -0.37
N ILE A 41 7.63 -2.24 0.51
CA ILE A 41 7.92 -2.66 1.88
C ILE A 41 7.66 -1.46 2.79
N ASP A 42 6.88 -1.70 3.83
CA ASP A 42 6.47 -0.72 4.82
C ASP A 42 6.93 -1.16 6.20
N TYR A 43 7.36 -0.19 7.01
CA TYR A 43 7.73 -0.39 8.40
C TYR A 43 7.10 0.71 9.26
N GLY A 44 6.42 0.29 10.32
CA GLY A 44 5.84 1.17 11.33
C GLY A 44 6.42 0.85 12.70
N PHE A 45 6.77 1.89 13.44
CA PHE A 45 7.17 1.79 14.85
C PHE A 45 6.37 2.81 15.66
N GLY A 46 5.86 2.39 16.82
CA GLY A 46 5.10 3.23 17.75
C GLY A 46 5.54 2.98 19.19
N SER A 47 5.60 4.05 19.97
CA SER A 47 5.97 4.01 21.38
C SER A 47 5.08 4.96 22.19
N SER A 48 4.74 4.58 23.41
CA SER A 48 3.99 5.41 24.37
C SER A 48 4.96 6.28 25.17
N ILE A 49 4.61 7.55 25.43
CA ILE A 49 5.43 8.44 26.27
C ILE A 49 5.25 8.07 27.75
N SER A 50 4.06 7.56 28.10
CA SER A 50 3.70 7.16 29.45
C SER A 50 3.25 5.70 29.50
N SER A 51 4.15 4.79 29.13
CA SER A 51 3.91 3.35 29.16
C SER A 51 3.57 2.88 30.57
N LEU A 52 2.50 2.09 30.70
CA LEU A 52 2.24 1.35 31.93
C LEU A 52 3.28 0.22 32.09
N PRO A 53 3.56 -0.25 33.33
CA PRO A 53 4.44 -1.39 33.53
C PRO A 53 3.95 -2.61 32.73
N GLY A 54 4.80 -3.11 31.81
CA GLY A 54 4.47 -4.22 30.91
C GLY A 54 3.94 -3.80 29.53
N GLU A 55 3.78 -2.51 29.26
CA GLU A 55 3.46 -2.02 27.92
C GLU A 55 4.74 -1.94 27.06
N GLU A 56 4.78 -2.75 26.01
CA GLU A 56 5.91 -2.84 25.10
C GLU A 56 5.77 -1.88 23.91
N ASP A 57 6.90 -1.45 23.36
CA ASP A 57 6.94 -0.73 22.10
C ASP A 57 6.40 -1.62 20.97
N ARG A 58 5.74 -0.99 20.01
CA ARG A 58 5.01 -1.68 18.96
C ARG A 58 5.69 -1.50 17.63
N SER A 59 5.83 -2.57 16.86
CA SER A 59 6.36 -2.48 15.50
C SER A 59 5.67 -3.41 14.53
N LEU A 60 5.57 -2.96 13.29
CA LEU A 60 4.95 -3.69 12.18
C LEU A 60 5.84 -3.58 10.96
N ALA A 61 6.00 -4.68 10.23
CA ALA A 61 6.59 -4.66 8.90
C ALA A 61 5.69 -5.43 7.94
N ALA A 62 5.49 -4.87 6.75
CA ALA A 62 4.75 -5.51 5.68
C ALA A 62 5.52 -5.38 4.37
N ALA A 63 5.33 -6.34 3.47
CA ALA A 63 5.71 -6.17 2.08
C ALA A 63 4.59 -6.67 1.19
N GLY A 64 4.58 -6.20 -0.04
CA GLY A 64 3.54 -6.60 -0.96
C GLY A 64 3.79 -6.17 -2.39
N ILE A 65 2.78 -6.44 -3.19
CA ILE A 65 2.69 -6.02 -4.58
C ILE A 65 1.46 -5.16 -4.78
N GLY A 66 1.52 -4.29 -5.78
CA GLY A 66 0.42 -3.42 -6.12
C GLY A 66 0.37 -3.12 -7.60
N TRP A 67 -0.79 -2.61 -7.97
CA TRP A 67 -1.11 -2.22 -9.32
C TRP A 67 -1.84 -0.89 -9.29
N ARG A 68 -1.25 0.14 -9.88
CA ARG A 68 -1.92 1.41 -10.16
C ARG A 68 -2.37 1.42 -11.61
N PHE A 69 -3.56 1.92 -11.87
CA PHE A 69 -4.02 2.12 -13.22
C PHE A 69 -4.77 3.44 -13.36
N GLN A 70 -4.68 4.01 -14.55
CA GLN A 70 -5.33 5.25 -14.90
C GLN A 70 -5.92 5.09 -16.31
N VAL A 71 -7.17 5.51 -16.46
CA VAL A 71 -7.91 5.50 -17.72
C VAL A 71 -8.29 6.95 -18.03
N ASN A 72 -7.66 7.51 -19.05
CA ASN A 72 -7.67 8.93 -19.38
C ASN A 72 -7.28 9.79 -18.17
N GLU A 73 -7.79 11.02 -18.06
CA GLU A 73 -7.59 11.89 -16.89
C GLU A 73 -8.75 11.82 -15.89
N VAL A 74 -9.70 10.92 -16.13
CA VAL A 74 -10.99 10.87 -15.44
C VAL A 74 -11.03 9.80 -14.36
N PHE A 75 -10.41 8.63 -14.61
CA PHE A 75 -10.49 7.50 -13.69
C PHE A 75 -9.10 7.01 -13.30
N SER A 76 -8.89 6.79 -12.01
CA SER A 76 -7.70 6.10 -11.51
C SER A 76 -8.06 5.11 -10.41
N GLY A 77 -7.28 4.04 -10.32
CA GLY A 77 -7.46 3.02 -9.31
C GLY A 77 -6.12 2.44 -8.85
N THR A 78 -6.15 1.89 -7.65
CA THR A 78 -5.04 1.20 -7.01
C THR A 78 -5.56 -0.08 -6.39
N ALA A 79 -4.86 -1.19 -6.58
CA ALA A 79 -5.07 -2.42 -5.85
C ALA A 79 -3.74 -2.88 -5.26
N THR A 80 -3.72 -3.28 -4.00
CA THR A 80 -2.54 -3.82 -3.34
C THR A 80 -2.87 -5.12 -2.63
N TYR A 81 -1.90 -6.02 -2.62
CA TYR A 81 -1.93 -7.23 -1.81
C TYR A 81 -0.62 -7.32 -1.03
N GLY A 82 -0.73 -7.32 0.29
CA GLY A 82 0.39 -7.32 1.23
C GLY A 82 0.39 -8.55 2.13
N TRP A 83 1.54 -8.80 2.71
CA TRP A 83 1.76 -9.79 3.75
C TRP A 83 2.42 -9.10 4.93
N GLN A 84 1.93 -9.38 6.12
CA GLN A 84 2.61 -9.01 7.35
C GLN A 84 3.86 -9.87 7.54
N ILE A 85 5.03 -9.23 7.53
CA ILE A 85 6.33 -9.89 7.72
C ILE A 85 6.68 -9.94 9.20
N HIS A 86 6.34 -8.90 9.94
CA HIS A 86 6.69 -8.77 11.34
C HIS A 86 5.60 -8.04 12.12
N GLU A 87 5.40 -8.51 13.35
CA GLU A 87 4.51 -7.94 14.33
C GLU A 87 5.10 -8.10 15.72
N SER A 88 5.13 -7.02 16.49
CA SER A 88 5.56 -7.03 17.89
C SER A 88 4.66 -6.12 18.73
N GLY A 89 4.23 -6.60 19.89
CA GLY A 89 3.41 -5.82 20.83
C GLY A 89 1.93 -5.71 20.43
N PHE A 90 1.44 -6.66 19.63
CA PHE A 90 0.04 -6.78 19.19
C PHE A 90 -0.43 -8.24 19.29
N GLU A 91 -1.72 -8.41 19.58
CA GLU A 91 -2.48 -9.64 19.35
C GLU A 91 -3.66 -9.27 18.45
N ASP A 92 -3.50 -9.40 17.14
CA ASP A 92 -4.57 -9.21 16.17
C ASP A 92 -4.60 -10.39 15.18
N GLU A 93 -5.81 -10.84 14.84
CA GLU A 93 -6.02 -11.93 13.86
C GLU A 93 -6.38 -11.38 12.47
N ASP A 94 -6.68 -10.08 12.34
CA ASP A 94 -7.02 -9.45 11.07
C ASP A 94 -5.79 -8.93 10.32
N ASP A 95 -5.48 -9.58 9.19
CA ASP A 95 -4.26 -9.34 8.41
C ASP A 95 -4.49 -8.32 7.27
N GLY A 96 -5.71 -7.81 7.05
CA GLY A 96 -5.99 -6.66 6.16
C GLY A 96 -5.30 -6.68 4.78
N ARG A 97 -5.03 -7.88 4.23
CA ARG A 97 -4.01 -8.10 3.19
C ARG A 97 -4.31 -7.42 1.86
N PHE A 98 -5.58 -7.23 1.53
CA PHE A 98 -6.00 -6.69 0.25
C PHE A 98 -6.62 -5.30 0.43
N GLN A 99 -6.12 -4.32 -0.32
CA GLN A 99 -6.65 -2.97 -0.31
C GLN A 99 -6.94 -2.49 -1.73
N ILE A 100 -8.03 -1.73 -1.87
CA ILE A 100 -8.45 -1.12 -3.12
C ILE A 100 -8.76 0.35 -2.93
N GLY A 101 -8.40 1.16 -3.91
CA GLY A 101 -8.74 2.57 -3.99
C GLY A 101 -9.16 2.93 -5.40
N ALA A 102 -10.13 3.80 -5.54
CA ALA A 102 -10.56 4.33 -6.83
C ALA A 102 -10.95 5.80 -6.67
N SER A 103 -10.70 6.59 -7.72
CA SER A 103 -11.07 7.99 -7.77
C SER A 103 -11.55 8.38 -9.17
N VAL A 104 -12.54 9.27 -9.18
CA VAL A 104 -13.08 9.89 -10.40
C VAL A 104 -12.83 11.38 -10.33
N ARG A 105 -12.36 11.97 -11.43
CA ARG A 105 -12.18 13.42 -11.59
C ARG A 105 -13.10 13.92 -12.69
N TRP A 106 -13.92 14.91 -12.37
CA TRP A 106 -14.84 15.59 -13.30
C TRP A 106 -14.69 17.11 -13.20
#